data_AF-A0A8J5BA32-F1
#
_entry.id   AF-A0A8J5BA32-F1
#
_cell.length_a   1.000
_cell.length_b   1.000
_cell.length_c   1.000
_cell.angle_alpha   90.00
_cell.angle_beta   90.00
_cell.angle_gamma   90.00
#
_symmetry.space_group_name_H-M   'P 1'
#
loop_
_entity.id
_entity.type
_entity.pdbx_description
1 polymer ?
#
loop_
_entity_poly.entity_id
_entity_poly.type
_entity_poly.pdbx_seq_one_letter_code
_entity_poly.pdbx_strand_id
1 'polypeptide(L)'
;MACCRDNCPYGLDIRQFGEGSSNYVEMYYDEDNMPSHNHLIDGSDVTEDVARAMEQAEAQRIIAYGPRPDNIPPDTECDSKVALWAMMNEWAHEYGFVFKGPISSGRHKGQGVRTFRFECCRTGGPDEKEACGYFVSANIKDGKWSVSSAIRKSKTHNHDLDATNLSETQTSLIESWKRKLEIKNPSECPPFLPKMRTFDKLSDLEDYLTDFGLSYKNENGSNFYFGWVKKGTDRRKNGEVVTRGITYACSRHAAGCKVQVRASMPKDGKWNLLHMTNAGEHNHPPADSAEEVLARRRRSDGEGTSERRADL
;
A
#
# COMPACT_ATOMS: atom_id res chain seq x y z
N MET A 1 13.00 30.10 -13.15
CA MET A 1 12.69 30.74 -11.85
C MET A 1 13.99 31.19 -11.22
N ALA A 2 14.01 32.32 -10.52
CA ALA A 2 15.18 32.83 -9.82
C ALA A 2 14.89 32.92 -8.30
N CYS A 3 15.94 32.93 -7.49
CA CYS A 3 15.82 33.27 -6.08
C CYS A 3 15.24 34.69 -5.92
N CYS A 4 14.40 34.89 -4.92
CA CYS A 4 13.79 36.19 -4.61
C CYS A 4 14.76 37.20 -3.97
N ARG A 5 16.01 36.81 -3.72
CA ARG A 5 17.07 37.71 -3.24
C ARG A 5 17.83 38.35 -4.38
N ASP A 6 18.01 39.66 -4.27
CA ASP A 6 18.85 40.44 -5.17
C ASP A 6 20.28 39.89 -5.17
N ASN A 7 20.83 39.72 -6.37
CA ASN A 7 22.19 39.20 -6.62
C ASN A 7 22.42 37.75 -6.18
N CYS A 8 21.37 36.96 -5.89
CA CYS A 8 21.53 35.53 -5.69
C CYS A 8 21.56 34.82 -7.08
N PRO A 9 22.67 34.14 -7.43
CA PRO A 9 22.79 33.48 -8.73
C PRO A 9 21.93 32.20 -8.83
N TYR A 10 21.29 31.80 -7.73
CA TYR A 10 20.50 30.58 -7.68
C TYR A 10 19.26 30.69 -8.57
N GLY A 11 19.24 29.84 -9.60
CA GLY A 11 18.16 29.70 -10.55
C GLY A 11 17.68 28.25 -10.63
N LEU A 12 16.38 28.09 -10.84
CA LEU A 12 15.71 26.81 -11.06
C LEU A 12 14.93 26.91 -12.36
N ASP A 13 15.20 26.03 -13.31
CA ASP A 13 14.38 25.90 -14.50
C ASP A 13 13.26 24.88 -14.23
N ILE A 14 12.05 25.21 -14.65
CA ILE A 14 10.92 24.29 -14.57
C ILE A 14 10.56 23.93 -15.99
N ARG A 15 10.83 22.68 -16.35
CA ARG A 15 10.57 22.18 -17.69
C ARG A 15 9.36 21.26 -17.67
N GLN A 16 8.44 21.53 -18.59
CA GLN A 16 7.29 20.68 -18.82
C GLN A 16 7.62 19.69 -19.95
N PHE A 17 7.43 18.41 -19.68
CA PHE A 17 7.67 17.33 -20.64
C PHE A 17 6.38 16.59 -20.97
N GLY A 18 6.26 16.19 -22.24
CA GLY A 18 5.15 15.41 -22.78
C GLY A 18 4.07 16.24 -23.48
N GLU A 19 3.28 15.57 -24.33
CA GLU A 19 2.02 16.08 -24.89
C GLU A 19 0.84 15.22 -24.37
N GLY A 20 -0.31 15.85 -24.11
CA GLY A 20 -1.55 15.17 -23.72
C GLY A 20 -1.61 14.70 -22.26
N SER A 21 -2.06 13.47 -22.03
CA SER A 21 -2.33 12.92 -20.68
C SER A 21 -1.08 12.61 -19.84
N SER A 22 0.10 12.79 -20.42
CA SER A 22 1.41 12.48 -19.83
C SER A 22 2.28 13.70 -19.52
N ASN A 23 1.68 14.90 -19.49
CA ASN A 23 2.44 16.10 -19.11
C ASN A 23 2.98 15.92 -17.69
N TYR A 24 4.25 16.14 -17.46
CA TYR A 24 4.78 16.32 -16.09
C TYR A 24 5.79 17.45 -16.10
N VAL A 25 6.12 17.89 -14.91
CA VAL A 25 6.95 19.05 -14.67
C VAL A 25 8.15 18.58 -13.88
N GLU A 26 9.34 18.69 -14.44
CA GLU A 26 10.60 18.41 -13.76
C GLU A 26 11.30 19.73 -13.44
N MET A 27 11.86 19.79 -12.23
CA MET A 27 12.75 20.86 -11.83
C MET A 27 14.16 20.52 -12.31
N TYR A 28 14.70 21.36 -13.18
CA TYR A 28 16.09 21.31 -13.60
C TYR A 28 16.84 22.38 -12.84
N TYR A 29 17.90 21.97 -12.18
CA TYR A 29 18.88 22.90 -11.69
C TYR A 29 19.79 23.25 -12.86
N ASP A 30 20.08 24.52 -13.02
CA ASP A 30 21.07 24.95 -14.00
C ASP A 30 22.44 24.44 -13.54
N GLU A 31 22.99 23.45 -14.25
CA GLU A 31 24.24 22.78 -13.89
C GLU A 31 25.45 23.73 -13.95
N ASP A 32 25.37 24.79 -14.77
CA ASP A 32 26.38 25.84 -14.84
C ASP A 32 26.25 26.84 -13.66
N ASN A 33 25.14 26.80 -12.91
CA ASN A 33 24.80 27.69 -11.78
C ASN A 33 24.42 26.93 -10.49
N MET A 34 25.05 25.79 -10.16
CA MET A 34 24.75 25.01 -8.94
C MET A 34 25.88 25.04 -7.88
N PRO A 35 25.61 24.95 -6.54
CA PRO A 35 24.34 24.84 -5.80
C PRO A 35 24.29 25.72 -4.52
N SER A 36 24.82 26.95 -4.52
CA SER A 36 24.85 27.75 -3.28
C SER A 36 24.07 29.04 -3.42
N HIS A 37 23.00 29.13 -2.64
CA HIS A 37 22.55 30.42 -2.16
C HIS A 37 23.76 31.15 -1.54
N ASN A 38 23.92 32.43 -1.86
CA ASN A 38 24.90 33.31 -1.20
C ASN A 38 24.35 33.89 0.11
N HIS A 39 23.28 33.30 0.64
CA HIS A 39 22.58 33.67 1.85
C HIS A 39 22.14 32.41 2.61
N LEU A 40 21.74 32.58 3.87
CA LEU A 40 21.22 31.47 4.67
C LEU A 40 19.88 30.99 4.13
N ILE A 41 19.67 29.67 4.17
CA ILE A 41 18.48 28.98 3.64
C ILE A 41 17.59 28.39 4.74
N ASP A 42 17.99 28.56 6.00
CA ASP A 42 17.29 28.07 7.19
C ASP A 42 16.14 29.00 7.64
N GLY A 43 15.83 30.03 6.85
CA GLY A 43 14.79 31.01 7.15
C GLY A 43 15.18 32.09 8.16
N SER A 44 16.40 32.05 8.71
CA SER A 44 16.89 33.08 9.63
C SER A 44 17.19 34.43 8.95
N ASP A 45 17.30 34.41 7.62
CA ASP A 45 17.66 35.55 6.77
C ASP A 45 16.47 35.96 5.86
N VAL A 46 15.23 35.90 6.36
CA VAL A 46 14.06 36.42 5.63
C VAL A 46 13.94 37.92 5.91
N THR A 47 14.35 38.75 4.94
CA THR A 47 14.14 40.21 5.00
C THR A 47 12.70 40.57 4.66
N GLU A 48 12.28 41.78 5.02
CA GLU A 48 10.94 42.29 4.71
C GLU A 48 10.63 42.25 3.20
N ASP A 49 11.62 42.55 2.35
CA ASP A 49 11.47 42.51 0.90
C ASP A 49 11.31 41.07 0.37
N VAL A 50 12.00 40.09 0.96
CA VAL A 50 11.83 38.66 0.63
C VAL A 50 10.44 38.20 1.05
N ALA A 51 9.99 38.55 2.25
CA ALA A 51 8.64 38.23 2.72
C ALA A 51 7.57 38.81 1.79
N ARG A 52 7.71 40.08 1.38
CA ARG A 52 6.80 40.74 0.45
C ARG A 52 6.79 40.08 -0.94
N ALA A 53 7.94 39.67 -1.45
CA ALA A 53 8.04 38.95 -2.72
C ALA A 53 7.36 37.57 -2.63
N MET A 54 7.50 36.86 -1.51
CA MET A 54 6.81 35.59 -1.25
C MET A 54 5.28 35.78 -1.18
N GLU A 55 4.81 36.82 -0.48
CA GLU A 55 3.38 37.16 -0.40
C GLU A 55 2.80 37.51 -1.77
N GLN A 56 3.52 38.31 -2.58
CA GLN A 56 3.09 38.66 -3.94
C GLN A 56 3.05 37.44 -4.87
N ALA A 57 4.05 36.55 -4.79
CA ALA A 57 4.07 35.32 -5.57
C ALA A 57 2.91 34.39 -5.18
N GLU A 58 2.61 34.27 -3.89
CA GLU A 58 1.47 33.47 -3.41
C GLU A 58 0.14 34.12 -3.82
N ALA A 59 0.00 35.45 -3.73
CA ALA A 59 -1.19 36.16 -4.20
C ALA A 59 -1.43 35.95 -5.71
N GLN A 60 -0.38 36.05 -6.53
CA GLN A 60 -0.46 35.77 -7.97
C GLN A 60 -0.82 34.30 -8.24
N ARG A 61 -0.26 33.37 -7.47
CA ARG A 61 -0.62 31.95 -7.55
C ARG A 61 -2.09 31.71 -7.17
N ILE A 62 -2.59 32.37 -6.12
CA ILE A 62 -4.00 32.31 -5.70
C ILE A 62 -4.91 32.82 -6.81
N ILE A 63 -4.57 33.94 -7.45
CA ILE A 63 -5.34 34.49 -8.58
C ILE A 63 -5.35 33.51 -9.76
N ALA A 64 -4.20 32.92 -10.12
CA ALA A 64 -4.08 32.05 -11.28
C ALA A 64 -4.68 30.65 -11.08
N TYR A 65 -4.62 30.11 -9.86
CA TYR A 65 -4.89 28.69 -9.60
C TYR A 65 -5.86 28.41 -8.44
N GLY A 66 -6.39 29.46 -7.79
CA GLY A 66 -7.16 29.37 -6.55
C GLY A 66 -6.26 29.19 -5.32
N PRO A 67 -6.80 29.26 -4.08
CA PRO A 67 -6.05 28.91 -2.87
C PRO A 67 -5.41 27.53 -3.01
N ARG A 68 -4.24 27.30 -2.36
CA ARG A 68 -3.72 25.95 -2.24
C ARG A 68 -4.83 25.15 -1.56
N PRO A 69 -5.18 23.94 -2.04
CA PRO A 69 -5.98 23.08 -1.20
C PRO A 69 -5.13 22.88 0.06
N ASP A 70 -5.60 23.36 1.20
CA ASP A 70 -4.97 23.19 2.53
C ASP A 70 -4.80 21.70 2.91
N ASN A 71 -5.28 20.82 2.02
CA ASN A 71 -5.41 19.40 2.22
C ASN A 71 -4.58 18.66 1.14
N ILE A 72 -3.25 18.73 1.22
CA ILE A 72 -2.37 17.78 0.53
C ILE A 72 -1.72 16.90 1.61
N PRO A 73 -1.68 15.56 1.42
CA PRO A 73 -0.97 14.68 2.34
C PRO A 73 0.50 15.06 2.47
N PRO A 74 1.17 14.74 3.59
CA PRO A 74 2.58 15.04 3.78
C PRO A 74 3.44 14.36 2.71
N ASP A 75 4.49 15.05 2.29
CA ASP A 75 5.49 14.52 1.34
C ASP A 75 6.43 13.57 2.08
N THR A 76 5.97 12.33 2.27
CA THR A 76 6.66 11.30 3.05
C THR A 76 6.99 10.09 2.17
N GLU A 77 8.25 9.66 2.20
CA GLU A 77 8.66 8.39 1.62
C GLU A 77 8.29 7.21 2.54
N CYS A 78 7.74 6.15 1.95
CA CYS A 78 7.31 4.95 2.63
C CYS A 78 7.97 3.71 2.01
N ASP A 79 8.35 2.75 2.86
CA ASP A 79 8.97 1.48 2.42
C ASP A 79 7.98 0.48 1.84
N SER A 80 6.68 0.75 1.99
CA SER A 80 5.65 -0.13 1.45
C SER A 80 4.40 0.61 1.02
N LYS A 81 3.70 -0.01 0.07
CA LYS A 81 2.38 0.40 -0.40
C LYS A 81 1.36 0.58 0.73
N VAL A 82 1.44 -0.28 1.75
CA VAL A 82 0.45 -0.31 2.84
C VAL A 82 0.76 0.79 3.85
N ALA A 83 2.05 1.03 4.15
CA ALA A 83 2.46 2.17 4.96
C ALA A 83 2.06 3.50 4.32
N LEU A 84 2.25 3.64 2.99
CA LEU A 84 1.78 4.83 2.28
C LEU A 84 0.25 4.98 2.40
N TRP A 85 -0.51 3.90 2.17
CA TRP A 85 -1.98 3.96 2.27
C TRP A 85 -2.46 4.29 3.69
N ALA A 86 -1.74 3.83 4.72
CA ALA A 86 -1.99 4.15 6.12
C ALA A 86 -1.85 5.65 6.37
N MET A 87 -0.66 6.20 6.09
CA MET A 87 -0.36 7.62 6.24
C MET A 87 -1.39 8.48 5.50
N MET A 88 -1.72 8.10 4.26
CA MET A 88 -2.70 8.81 3.44
C MET A 88 -4.11 8.82 4.07
N ASN A 89 -4.51 7.74 4.74
CA ASN A 89 -5.82 7.64 5.37
C ASN A 89 -5.85 8.21 6.79
N GLU A 90 -4.76 8.15 7.54
CA GLU A 90 -4.61 8.86 8.81
C GLU A 90 -4.76 10.36 8.59
N TRP A 91 -4.03 10.87 7.59
CA TRP A 91 -4.18 12.24 7.12
C TRP A 91 -5.62 12.53 6.67
N ALA A 92 -6.19 11.75 5.74
CA ALA A 92 -7.55 12.00 5.24
C ALA A 92 -8.63 11.98 6.34
N HIS A 93 -8.44 11.16 7.39
CA HIS A 93 -9.34 11.06 8.52
C HIS A 93 -9.42 12.38 9.31
N GLU A 94 -8.30 13.08 9.50
CA GLU A 94 -8.27 14.42 10.13
C GLU A 94 -9.15 15.42 9.37
N TYR A 95 -9.35 15.19 8.08
CA TYR A 95 -10.17 16.01 7.19
C TYR A 95 -11.53 15.38 6.87
N GLY A 96 -11.96 14.34 7.59
CA GLY A 96 -13.31 13.79 7.47
C GLY A 96 -13.61 13.00 6.20
N PHE A 97 -12.59 12.38 5.59
CA PHE A 97 -12.80 11.44 4.49
C PHE A 97 -11.79 10.29 4.51
N VAL A 98 -11.95 9.35 3.57
CA VAL A 98 -11.10 8.16 3.44
C VAL A 98 -10.81 7.90 1.98
N PHE A 99 -9.62 7.41 1.66
CA PHE A 99 -9.26 6.94 0.33
C PHE A 99 -9.57 5.45 0.14
N LYS A 100 -10.11 5.12 -1.04
CA LYS A 100 -10.11 3.77 -1.57
C LYS A 100 -8.68 3.30 -1.81
N GLY A 101 -8.54 1.98 -1.88
CA GLY A 101 -7.26 1.35 -2.18
C GLY A 101 -6.65 1.91 -3.47
N PRO A 102 -5.30 2.03 -3.51
CA PRO A 102 -4.60 2.60 -4.65
C PRO A 102 -4.87 1.82 -5.93
N ILE A 103 -5.46 2.50 -6.91
CA ILE A 103 -5.71 2.01 -8.26
C ILE A 103 -4.47 2.30 -9.10
N SER A 104 -3.94 1.28 -9.77
CA SER A 104 -2.81 1.46 -10.69
C SER A 104 -3.24 2.36 -11.84
N SER A 105 -2.62 3.52 -11.99
CA SER A 105 -3.02 4.53 -12.98
C SER A 105 -2.09 4.61 -14.20
N GLY A 106 -0.97 3.86 -14.19
CA GLY A 106 -0.11 3.71 -15.36
C GLY A 106 1.32 3.32 -15.02
N ARG A 107 2.10 3.01 -16.07
CA ARG A 107 3.56 2.83 -16.00
C ARG A 107 4.19 3.82 -16.97
N HIS A 108 5.07 4.68 -16.47
CA HIS A 108 5.82 5.58 -17.34
C HIS A 108 6.90 4.76 -18.07
N LYS A 109 6.88 4.74 -19.40
CA LYS A 109 7.93 4.11 -20.21
C LYS A 109 9.22 4.90 -20.00
N GLY A 110 10.31 4.23 -19.63
CA GLY A 110 11.66 4.82 -19.58
C GLY A 110 12.27 5.03 -18.18
N GLN A 111 11.47 5.31 -17.15
CA GLN A 111 12.01 5.72 -15.83
C GLN A 111 11.74 4.73 -14.68
N GLY A 112 11.11 3.59 -14.95
CA GLY A 112 10.81 2.60 -13.91
C GLY A 112 9.73 3.02 -12.89
N VAL A 113 9.28 4.29 -12.92
CA VAL A 113 8.25 4.83 -12.03
C VAL A 113 6.87 4.26 -12.37
N ARG A 114 6.14 3.82 -11.35
CA ARG A 114 4.71 3.48 -11.47
C ARG A 114 3.87 4.42 -10.64
N THR A 115 2.76 4.86 -11.21
CA THR A 115 1.85 5.79 -10.54
C THR A 115 0.58 5.07 -10.12
N PHE A 116 0.07 5.45 -8.96
CA PHE A 116 -1.12 4.95 -8.32
C PHE A 116 -2.03 6.12 -7.95
N ARG A 117 -3.33 5.89 -7.93
CA ARG A 117 -4.34 6.87 -7.51
C ARG A 117 -5.04 6.40 -6.25
N PHE A 118 -5.11 7.27 -5.26
CA PHE A 118 -5.93 7.15 -4.07
C PHE A 118 -7.16 8.02 -4.28
N GLU A 119 -8.31 7.39 -4.50
CA GLU A 119 -9.56 8.09 -4.81
C GLU A 119 -10.43 8.17 -3.56
N CYS A 120 -11.21 9.24 -3.40
CA CYS A 120 -12.16 9.36 -2.31
C CYS A 120 -13.13 8.15 -2.27
N CYS A 121 -13.44 7.67 -1.06
CA CYS A 121 -14.33 6.53 -0.83
C CYS A 121 -15.78 6.75 -1.28
N ARG A 122 -16.25 8.01 -1.33
CA ARG A 122 -17.66 8.33 -1.60
C ARG A 122 -18.03 7.97 -3.04
N THR A 123 -18.76 6.88 -3.19
CA THR A 123 -19.44 6.49 -4.44
C THR A 123 -20.77 7.21 -4.51
N GLY A 124 -21.15 7.73 -5.69
CA GLY A 124 -22.52 8.21 -5.89
C GLY A 124 -23.48 7.06 -5.64
N GLY A 125 -24.21 7.12 -4.54
CA GLY A 125 -25.29 6.19 -4.19
C GLY A 125 -26.58 6.53 -4.93
N PRO A 126 -27.64 5.71 -4.76
CA PRO A 126 -28.95 5.99 -5.35
C PRO A 126 -29.54 7.35 -4.92
N ASP A 127 -29.22 7.77 -3.70
CA ASP A 127 -29.70 9.02 -3.08
C ASP A 127 -28.64 10.14 -3.05
N GLU A 128 -27.41 9.87 -3.53
CA GLU A 128 -26.30 10.82 -3.46
C GLU A 128 -25.87 11.31 -4.84
N LYS A 129 -25.80 12.65 -4.98
CA LYS A 129 -25.30 13.33 -6.18
C LYS A 129 -23.84 12.96 -6.44
N GLU A 130 -23.61 12.15 -7.48
CA GLU A 130 -22.33 11.87 -8.14
C GLU A 130 -21.16 11.36 -7.27
N ALA A 131 -20.37 10.42 -7.83
CA ALA A 131 -19.15 9.95 -7.16
C ALA A 131 -18.14 11.09 -6.98
N CYS A 132 -17.47 11.10 -5.83
CA CYS A 132 -16.45 12.11 -5.55
C CYS A 132 -15.23 11.92 -6.45
N GLY A 133 -14.92 12.94 -7.26
CA GLY A 133 -13.79 12.93 -8.19
C GLY A 133 -12.44 13.26 -7.56
N TYR A 134 -12.40 13.52 -6.24
CA TYR A 134 -11.15 13.86 -5.54
C TYR A 134 -10.22 12.64 -5.48
N PHE A 135 -8.97 12.83 -5.90
CA PHE A 135 -7.93 11.82 -5.79
C PHE A 135 -6.55 12.44 -5.60
N VAL A 136 -5.66 11.67 -4.99
CA VAL A 136 -4.25 11.98 -4.87
C VAL A 136 -3.44 10.92 -5.60
N SER A 137 -2.36 11.32 -6.26
CA SER A 137 -1.45 10.39 -6.93
C SER A 137 -0.30 10.02 -6.01
N ALA A 138 0.24 8.84 -6.20
CA ALA A 138 1.47 8.39 -5.57
C ALA A 138 2.33 7.65 -6.57
N ASN A 139 3.63 7.69 -6.35
CA ASN A 139 4.60 7.03 -7.19
C ASN A 139 5.35 5.95 -6.40
N ILE A 140 5.81 4.92 -7.12
CA ILE A 140 6.87 4.04 -6.63
C ILE A 140 8.08 4.17 -7.55
N LYS A 141 9.24 4.44 -6.96
CA LYS A 141 10.55 4.51 -7.61
C LYS A 141 11.55 3.77 -6.74
N ASP A 142 12.32 2.86 -7.32
CA ASP A 142 13.37 2.10 -6.60
C ASP A 142 12.88 1.39 -5.31
N GLY A 143 11.62 0.95 -5.30
CA GLY A 143 10.98 0.28 -4.16
C GLY A 143 10.41 1.22 -3.09
N LYS A 144 10.71 2.51 -3.15
CA LYS A 144 10.19 3.56 -2.26
C LYS A 144 8.90 4.15 -2.82
N TRP A 145 7.95 4.39 -1.93
CA TRP A 145 6.63 4.94 -2.22
C TRP A 145 6.57 6.40 -1.77
N SER A 146 6.09 7.30 -2.61
CA SER A 146 5.91 8.72 -2.24
C SER A 146 4.63 9.30 -2.82
N VAL A 147 4.13 10.36 -2.20
CA VAL A 147 2.96 11.09 -2.67
C VAL A 147 3.38 11.98 -3.85
N SER A 148 2.65 11.94 -4.96
CA SER A 148 2.88 12.83 -6.10
C SER A 148 1.71 13.79 -6.24
N SER A 149 2.01 15.09 -6.15
CA SER A 149 1.05 16.20 -6.15
C SER A 149 0.46 16.49 -7.55
N ALA A 150 -0.03 15.48 -8.25
CA ALA A 150 -0.74 15.67 -9.53
C ALA A 150 -2.26 15.82 -9.31
N ILE A 151 -2.69 16.90 -8.64
CA ILE A 151 -4.11 17.29 -8.58
C ILE A 151 -4.46 17.96 -9.92
N ARG A 152 -5.02 17.21 -10.87
CA ARG A 152 -5.30 17.75 -12.22
C ARG A 152 -6.76 17.91 -12.62
N LYS A 153 -7.74 17.34 -11.90
CA LYS A 153 -9.15 17.42 -12.34
C LYS A 153 -10.22 17.72 -11.27
N SER A 154 -10.01 17.36 -10.00
CA SER A 154 -10.94 17.72 -8.91
C SER A 154 -10.14 18.19 -7.70
N LYS A 155 -10.07 19.51 -7.48
CA LYS A 155 -9.34 20.10 -6.35
C LYS A 155 -10.13 20.04 -5.04
N THR A 156 -11.43 19.75 -5.13
CA THR A 156 -12.37 19.76 -4.00
C THR A 156 -13.17 18.47 -3.96
N HIS A 157 -13.64 18.14 -2.77
CA HIS A 157 -14.69 17.14 -2.58
C HIS A 157 -16.03 17.73 -3.05
N ASN A 158 -16.91 16.90 -3.59
CA ASN A 158 -18.29 17.27 -3.93
C ASN A 158 -19.25 16.97 -2.76
N HIS A 159 -18.71 16.81 -1.55
CA HIS A 159 -19.45 16.42 -0.38
C HIS A 159 -18.82 17.01 0.89
N ASP A 160 -19.62 17.08 1.95
CA ASP A 160 -19.17 17.56 3.24
C ASP A 160 -18.10 16.66 3.84
N LEU A 161 -17.18 17.32 4.53
CA LEU A 161 -16.03 16.75 5.22
C LEU A 161 -16.29 16.89 6.71
N ASP A 162 -16.72 15.80 7.35
CA ASP A 162 -16.99 15.78 8.79
C ASP A 162 -16.22 14.63 9.43
N ALA A 163 -15.12 14.97 10.11
CA ALA A 163 -14.29 14.01 10.84
C ALA A 163 -15.01 13.35 12.03
N THR A 164 -16.11 13.95 12.51
CA THR A 164 -16.86 13.44 13.65
C THR A 164 -17.94 12.42 13.26
N ASN A 165 -18.39 12.42 12.00
CA ASN A 165 -19.48 11.57 11.52
C ASN A 165 -19.09 10.81 10.25
N LEU A 166 -18.14 9.88 10.38
CA LEU A 166 -17.84 8.95 9.30
C LEU A 166 -18.99 7.97 9.08
N SER A 167 -19.35 7.74 7.82
CA SER A 167 -20.29 6.71 7.43
C SER A 167 -19.77 5.30 7.78
N GLU A 168 -20.67 4.33 7.94
CA GLU A 168 -20.31 2.93 8.20
C GLU A 168 -19.34 2.36 7.13
N THR A 169 -19.48 2.79 5.88
CA THR A 169 -18.58 2.41 4.78
C THR A 169 -17.17 2.98 4.97
N GLN A 170 -17.05 4.22 5.43
CA GLN A 170 -15.76 4.85 5.74
C GLN A 170 -15.08 4.15 6.92
N THR A 171 -15.82 3.89 8.00
CA THR A 171 -15.33 3.17 9.18
C THR A 171 -14.87 1.76 8.82
N SER A 172 -15.65 1.02 8.04
CA SER A 172 -15.30 -0.32 7.57
C SER A 172 -14.02 -0.34 6.71
N LEU A 173 -13.85 0.67 5.84
CA LEU A 173 -12.61 0.83 5.07
C LEU A 173 -11.43 1.11 5.99
N ILE A 174 -11.66 1.87 7.07
CA ILE A 174 -10.64 2.20 8.05
C ILE A 174 -10.13 0.96 8.78
N GLU A 175 -11.06 0.21 9.36
CA GLU A 175 -10.76 -1.04 10.05
C GLU A 175 -10.09 -2.06 9.12
N SER A 176 -10.54 -2.14 7.85
CA SER A 176 -9.94 -3.01 6.85
C SER A 176 -8.46 -2.69 6.59
N TRP A 177 -8.05 -1.42 6.59
CA TRP A 177 -6.65 -1.07 6.40
C TRP A 177 -5.81 -1.23 7.67
N LYS A 178 -6.36 -0.90 8.85
CA LYS A 178 -5.67 -1.13 10.13
C LYS A 178 -5.31 -2.61 10.28
N ARG A 179 -6.27 -3.49 10.02
CA ARG A 179 -6.04 -4.94 10.01
C ARG A 179 -4.97 -5.37 9.00
N LYS A 180 -4.91 -4.74 7.82
CA LYS A 180 -3.88 -5.03 6.81
C LYS A 180 -2.48 -4.59 7.24
N LEU A 181 -2.36 -3.51 7.99
CA LEU A 181 -1.08 -3.07 8.56
C LEU A 181 -0.61 -4.03 9.63
N GLU A 182 -1.46 -4.36 10.60
CA GLU A 182 -1.15 -5.33 11.67
C GLU A 182 -0.66 -6.66 11.08
N ILE A 183 -1.39 -7.18 10.08
CA ILE A 183 -1.00 -8.41 9.37
C ILE A 183 0.37 -8.28 8.69
N LYS A 184 0.75 -7.10 8.20
CA LYS A 184 2.03 -6.90 7.50
C LYS A 184 3.17 -6.49 8.42
N ASN A 185 2.88 -6.04 9.63
CA ASN A 185 3.88 -5.61 10.58
C ASN A 185 4.47 -6.84 11.29
N PRO A 186 5.77 -7.15 11.11
CA PRO A 186 6.38 -8.32 11.74
C PRO A 186 6.30 -8.30 13.27
N SER A 187 6.25 -7.12 13.89
CA SER A 187 6.13 -6.97 15.35
C SER A 187 4.71 -7.19 15.88
N GLU A 188 3.69 -7.10 15.03
CA GLU A 188 2.26 -7.13 15.40
C GLU A 188 1.53 -8.30 14.71
N CYS A 189 2.25 -9.38 14.42
CA CYS A 189 1.68 -10.59 13.82
C CYS A 189 0.45 -11.05 14.64
N PRO A 190 -0.76 -11.07 14.05
CA PRO A 190 -1.94 -11.51 14.77
C PRO A 190 -1.77 -12.94 15.28
N PRO A 191 -2.31 -13.30 16.46
CA PRO A 191 -2.05 -14.60 17.08
C PRO A 191 -2.57 -15.78 16.26
N PHE A 192 -3.59 -15.56 15.42
CA PHE A 192 -4.16 -16.56 14.51
C PHE A 192 -3.33 -16.79 13.23
N LEU A 193 -2.22 -16.08 13.05
CA LEU A 193 -1.28 -16.27 11.93
C LEU A 193 0.10 -16.69 12.44
N PRO A 194 0.79 -17.60 11.71
CA PRO A 194 2.16 -17.97 12.02
C PRO A 194 3.11 -16.82 11.70
N LYS A 195 4.05 -16.50 12.59
CA LYS A 195 5.04 -15.43 12.36
C LYS A 195 5.73 -15.59 10.99
N MET A 196 5.84 -14.49 10.24
CA MET A 196 6.59 -14.46 8.98
C MET A 196 8.07 -14.82 9.20
N ARG A 197 8.59 -15.75 8.40
CA ARG A 197 9.95 -16.31 8.51
C ARG A 197 10.44 -16.77 7.14
N THR A 198 11.76 -16.97 7.03
CA THR A 198 12.42 -17.50 5.85
C THR A 198 12.99 -18.88 6.15
N PHE A 199 12.90 -19.80 5.18
CA PHE A 199 13.29 -21.20 5.29
C PHE A 199 14.16 -21.60 4.10
N ASP A 200 15.17 -22.44 4.32
CA ASP A 200 16.02 -22.92 3.23
C ASP A 200 15.34 -24.03 2.40
N LYS A 201 14.42 -24.79 3.02
CA LYS A 201 13.66 -25.87 2.37
C LYS A 201 12.16 -25.68 2.54
N LEU A 202 11.39 -26.17 1.56
CA LEU A 202 9.93 -26.16 1.62
C LEU A 202 9.41 -27.06 2.75
N SER A 203 10.05 -28.21 2.98
CA SER A 203 9.70 -29.15 4.06
C SER A 203 9.68 -28.46 5.42
N ASP A 204 10.70 -27.64 5.69
CA ASP A 204 10.88 -26.99 6.99
C ASP A 204 9.80 -25.92 7.22
N LEU A 205 9.35 -25.25 6.14
CA LEU A 205 8.21 -24.35 6.18
C LEU A 205 6.90 -25.11 6.46
N GLU A 206 6.70 -26.26 5.83
CA GLU A 206 5.49 -27.08 6.01
C GLU A 206 5.41 -27.71 7.40
N ASP A 207 6.54 -28.12 7.96
CA ASP A 207 6.66 -28.55 9.35
C ASP A 207 6.35 -27.39 10.30
N TYR A 208 6.90 -26.20 10.05
CA TYR A 208 6.58 -25.00 10.83
C TYR A 208 5.08 -24.66 10.82
N LEU A 209 4.41 -24.75 9.67
CA LEU A 209 2.97 -24.54 9.57
C LEU A 209 2.18 -25.61 10.34
N THR A 210 2.64 -26.86 10.29
CA THR A 210 2.04 -27.97 11.04
C THR A 210 2.15 -27.73 12.55
N ASP A 211 3.34 -27.40 13.03
CA ASP A 211 3.59 -27.11 14.44
C ASP A 211 2.76 -25.93 14.93
N PHE A 212 2.60 -24.89 14.10
CA PHE A 212 1.71 -23.78 14.41
C PHE A 212 0.25 -24.24 14.58
N GLY A 213 -0.28 -25.01 13.62
CA GLY A 213 -1.66 -25.51 13.69
C GLY A 213 -1.94 -26.45 14.86
N LEU A 214 -0.90 -27.14 15.35
CA LEU A 214 -0.97 -28.03 16.51
C LEU A 214 -0.80 -27.30 17.85
N SER A 215 -0.07 -26.19 17.89
CA SER A 215 0.20 -25.43 19.11
C SER A 215 -0.67 -24.17 19.28
N TYR A 216 -1.47 -23.83 18.27
CA TYR A 216 -2.33 -22.65 18.30
C TYR A 216 -3.37 -22.72 19.42
N LYS A 217 -3.51 -21.61 20.13
CA LYS A 217 -4.50 -21.39 21.17
C LYS A 217 -5.41 -20.24 20.77
N ASN A 218 -6.71 -20.41 21.00
CA ASN A 218 -7.67 -19.32 20.79
C ASN A 218 -7.52 -18.23 21.86
N GLU A 219 -8.33 -17.17 21.77
CA GLU A 219 -8.31 -16.03 22.70
C GLU A 219 -8.51 -16.43 24.17
N ASN A 220 -9.22 -17.54 24.40
CA ASN A 220 -9.46 -18.08 25.74
C ASN A 220 -8.31 -18.98 26.25
N GLY A 221 -7.22 -19.12 25.49
CA GLY A 221 -6.07 -19.97 25.84
C GLY A 221 -6.28 -21.47 25.64
N SER A 222 -7.42 -21.87 25.09
CA SER A 222 -7.74 -23.27 24.77
C SER A 222 -7.08 -23.69 23.47
N ASN A 223 -6.60 -24.94 23.40
CA ASN A 223 -6.03 -25.48 22.18
C ASN A 223 -7.08 -25.47 21.07
N PHE A 224 -6.70 -24.92 19.92
CA PHE A 224 -7.54 -24.86 18.73
C PHE A 224 -6.77 -25.53 17.58
N TYR A 225 -6.92 -26.84 17.47
CA TYR A 225 -6.21 -27.61 16.45
C TYR A 225 -6.78 -27.32 15.07
N PHE A 226 -5.91 -27.08 14.08
CA PHE A 226 -6.32 -27.04 12.68
C PHE A 226 -5.16 -27.43 11.76
N GLY A 227 -5.50 -27.87 10.54
CA GLY A 227 -4.52 -28.24 9.53
C GLY A 227 -4.42 -27.18 8.43
N TRP A 228 -3.29 -27.19 7.72
CA TRP A 228 -3.09 -26.43 6.50
C TRP A 228 -3.29 -27.32 5.28
N VAL A 229 -3.88 -26.76 4.22
CA VAL A 229 -4.04 -27.42 2.92
C VAL A 229 -3.50 -26.54 1.81
N LYS A 230 -2.84 -27.14 0.82
CA LYS A 230 -2.36 -26.45 -0.38
C LYS A 230 -3.57 -26.08 -1.24
N LYS A 231 -3.79 -24.78 -1.47
CA LYS A 231 -4.90 -24.27 -2.29
C LYS A 231 -4.52 -24.03 -3.74
N GLY A 232 -3.28 -23.68 -3.99
CA GLY A 232 -2.80 -23.38 -5.33
C GLY A 232 -1.31 -23.19 -5.35
N THR A 233 -0.73 -23.47 -6.51
CA THR A 233 0.65 -23.13 -6.82
C THR A 233 0.64 -22.15 -7.97
N ASP A 234 1.40 -21.07 -7.86
CA ASP A 234 1.58 -20.13 -8.97
C ASP A 234 3.05 -20.01 -9.34
N ARG A 235 3.31 -20.02 -10.65
CA ARG A 235 4.62 -19.71 -11.21
C ARG A 235 4.48 -18.40 -11.97
N ARG A 236 5.09 -17.35 -11.44
CA ARG A 236 5.14 -16.04 -12.12
C ARG A 236 6.49 -15.88 -12.77
N LYS A 237 6.49 -15.56 -14.07
CA LYS A 237 7.70 -15.24 -14.84
C LYS A 237 7.70 -13.74 -15.10
N ASN A 238 8.50 -13.00 -14.34
CA ASN A 238 8.74 -11.57 -14.57
C ASN A 238 10.15 -11.42 -15.14
N GLY A 239 10.27 -11.43 -16.47
CA GLY A 239 11.57 -11.50 -17.14
C GLY A 239 12.28 -12.84 -16.89
N GLU A 240 13.52 -12.79 -16.41
CA GLU A 240 14.32 -13.97 -16.03
C GLU A 240 13.95 -14.58 -14.66
N VAL A 241 13.17 -13.87 -13.83
CA VAL A 241 12.86 -14.32 -12.47
C VAL A 241 11.61 -15.19 -12.46
N VAL A 242 11.78 -16.47 -12.08
CA VAL A 242 10.68 -17.40 -11.80
C VAL A 242 10.43 -17.41 -10.31
N THR A 243 9.35 -16.76 -9.88
CA THR A 243 8.87 -16.87 -8.49
C THR A 243 7.93 -18.06 -8.40
N ARG A 244 8.20 -18.99 -7.47
CA ARG A 244 7.26 -20.07 -7.11
C ARG A 244 6.48 -19.63 -5.88
N GLY A 245 5.16 -19.60 -5.98
CA GLY A 245 4.27 -19.34 -4.86
C GLY A 245 3.41 -20.57 -4.56
N ILE A 246 3.13 -20.79 -3.28
CA ILE A 246 2.18 -21.79 -2.79
C ILE A 246 1.27 -21.09 -1.78
N THR A 247 -0.04 -21.17 -1.99
CA THR A 247 -1.00 -20.70 -1.00
C THR A 247 -1.41 -21.85 -0.10
N TYR A 248 -1.21 -21.67 1.20
CA TYR A 248 -1.73 -22.57 2.24
C TYR A 248 -2.94 -21.92 2.89
N ALA A 249 -4.01 -22.68 3.06
CA ALA A 249 -5.21 -22.22 3.76
C ALA A 249 -5.57 -23.18 4.89
N CYS A 250 -6.38 -22.74 5.83
CA CYS A 250 -6.98 -23.63 6.80
C CYS A 250 -7.72 -24.79 6.10
N SER A 251 -7.64 -26.00 6.66
CA SER A 251 -8.31 -27.20 6.15
C SER A 251 -9.84 -27.05 6.06
N ARG A 252 -10.43 -26.11 6.82
CA ARG A 252 -11.85 -25.74 6.74
C ARG A 252 -12.11 -24.51 5.87
N HIS A 253 -11.18 -24.10 5.00
CA HIS A 253 -11.40 -23.00 4.06
C HIS A 253 -12.61 -23.25 3.12
N ALA A 254 -12.87 -24.49 2.72
CA ALA A 254 -14.07 -24.80 1.93
C ALA A 254 -15.39 -24.48 2.67
N ALA A 255 -15.35 -24.48 4.01
CA ALA A 255 -16.46 -24.07 4.87
C ALA A 255 -16.44 -22.57 5.21
N GLY A 256 -15.65 -21.76 4.52
CA GLY A 256 -15.62 -20.30 4.68
C GLY A 256 -14.55 -19.75 5.63
N CYS A 257 -13.60 -20.58 6.10
CA CYS A 257 -12.45 -20.08 6.86
C CYS A 257 -11.56 -19.19 6.00
N LYS A 258 -11.26 -17.98 6.50
CA LYS A 258 -10.45 -16.97 5.81
C LYS A 258 -8.97 -17.00 6.19
N VAL A 259 -8.54 -17.92 7.06
CA VAL A 259 -7.13 -18.07 7.44
C VAL A 259 -6.34 -18.67 6.27
N GLN A 260 -5.37 -17.90 5.78
CA GLN A 260 -4.50 -18.27 4.68
C GLN A 260 -3.16 -17.54 4.73
N VAL A 261 -2.12 -18.22 4.26
CA VAL A 261 -0.75 -17.72 4.16
C VAL A 261 -0.18 -18.11 2.80
N ARG A 262 0.89 -17.42 2.38
CA ARG A 262 1.55 -17.65 1.11
C ARG A 262 3.02 -17.93 1.34
N ALA A 263 3.49 -19.08 0.89
CA ALA A 263 4.91 -19.35 0.75
C ALA A 263 5.36 -18.84 -0.64
N SER A 264 6.48 -18.13 -0.69
CA SER A 264 7.05 -17.61 -1.94
C SER A 264 8.55 -17.84 -1.97
N MET A 265 9.07 -18.42 -3.05
CA MET A 265 10.49 -18.59 -3.29
C MET A 265 10.99 -17.57 -4.33
N PRO A 266 11.71 -16.52 -3.91
CA PRO A 266 12.40 -15.58 -4.79
C PRO A 266 13.70 -16.19 -5.38
N LYS A 267 14.49 -15.35 -6.06
CA LYS A 267 15.73 -15.74 -6.76
C LYS A 267 16.84 -16.23 -5.82
N ASP A 268 16.78 -15.88 -4.54
CA ASP A 268 17.71 -16.34 -3.50
C ASP A 268 17.56 -17.84 -3.16
N GLY A 269 16.51 -18.49 -3.68
CA GLY A 269 16.25 -19.91 -3.45
C GLY A 269 15.64 -20.22 -2.08
N LYS A 270 15.32 -19.20 -1.28
CA LYS A 270 14.76 -19.38 0.06
C LYS A 270 13.24 -19.23 0.06
N TRP A 271 12.54 -20.00 0.88
CA TRP A 271 11.09 -19.91 1.03
C TRP A 271 10.72 -18.86 2.07
N ASN A 272 9.98 -17.84 1.65
CA ASN A 272 9.46 -16.81 2.53
C ASN A 272 7.98 -17.08 2.84
N LEU A 273 7.63 -17.13 4.13
CA LEU A 273 6.25 -17.18 4.58
C LEU A 273 5.71 -15.75 4.69
N LEU A 274 4.62 -15.50 3.98
CA LEU A 274 3.97 -14.19 3.87
C LEU A 274 2.51 -14.31 4.28
N HIS A 275 2.01 -13.31 5.00
CA HIS A 275 0.58 -13.22 5.27
C HIS A 275 -0.20 -12.69 4.07
N MET A 276 -1.41 -13.21 3.90
CA MET A 276 -2.36 -12.69 2.93
C MET A 276 -3.09 -11.47 3.52
N THR A 277 -3.25 -10.40 2.74
CA THR A 277 -3.86 -9.14 3.19
C THR A 277 -5.34 -9.24 3.57
N ASN A 278 -5.99 -10.35 3.24
CA ASN A 278 -7.39 -10.64 3.54
C ASN A 278 -7.53 -11.83 4.49
N ALA A 279 -6.46 -12.20 5.21
CA ALA A 279 -6.55 -13.20 6.25
C ALA A 279 -7.46 -12.70 7.38
N GLY A 280 -8.44 -13.53 7.74
CA GLY A 280 -9.29 -13.32 8.90
C GLY A 280 -9.08 -14.44 9.92
N GLU A 281 -9.69 -14.32 11.10
CA GLU A 281 -9.66 -15.35 12.13
C GLU A 281 -10.39 -16.64 11.71
N HIS A 282 -10.17 -17.69 12.49
CA HIS A 282 -10.95 -18.92 12.39
C HIS A 282 -12.40 -18.68 12.78
N ASN A 283 -13.34 -19.06 11.91
CA ASN A 283 -14.79 -18.94 12.08
C ASN A 283 -15.47 -20.32 12.09
N HIS A 284 -14.77 -21.34 12.58
CA HIS A 284 -15.22 -22.73 12.62
C HIS A 284 -14.78 -23.37 13.93
N PRO A 285 -15.35 -24.51 14.35
CA PRO A 285 -14.83 -25.26 15.50
C PRO A 285 -13.43 -25.85 15.20
N PRO A 286 -12.61 -26.12 16.24
CA PRO A 286 -11.32 -26.78 16.07
C PRO A 286 -11.48 -28.20 15.49
N ALA A 287 -10.37 -28.80 15.07
CA ALA A 287 -10.29 -30.24 14.84
C ALA A 287 -10.46 -31.00 16.17
N ASP A 288 -10.94 -32.24 16.09
CA ASP A 288 -11.27 -33.04 17.27
C ASP A 288 -10.00 -33.45 18.04
N SER A 289 -8.87 -33.60 17.32
CA SER A 289 -7.57 -33.88 17.93
C SER A 289 -6.38 -33.49 17.06
N ALA A 290 -5.17 -33.52 17.65
CA ALA A 290 -3.91 -33.35 16.94
C ALA A 290 -3.68 -34.46 15.90
N GLU A 291 -4.09 -35.68 16.21
CA GLU A 291 -4.01 -36.83 15.32
C GLU A 291 -4.87 -36.63 14.06
N GLU A 292 -6.05 -36.00 14.20
CA GLU A 292 -6.88 -35.66 13.04
C GLU A 292 -6.15 -34.72 12.07
N VAL A 293 -5.47 -33.71 12.61
CA VAL A 293 -4.67 -32.75 11.83
C VAL A 293 -3.53 -33.47 11.10
N LEU A 294 -2.77 -34.31 11.80
CA LEU A 294 -1.66 -35.08 11.23
C LEU A 294 -2.14 -36.09 10.18
N ALA A 295 -3.28 -36.75 10.39
CA ALA A 295 -3.86 -37.69 9.44
C ALA A 295 -4.27 -37.00 8.12
N ARG A 296 -4.80 -35.78 8.19
CA ARG A 296 -5.14 -34.98 7.01
C ARG A 296 -3.89 -34.57 6.21
N ARG A 297 -2.79 -34.22 6.89
CA ARG A 297 -1.51 -33.90 6.22
C ARG A 297 -1.03 -35.07 5.37
N ARG A 298 -1.00 -36.28 5.96
CA ARG A 298 -0.58 -37.51 5.24
C ARG A 298 -1.39 -37.78 3.97
N ARG A 299 -2.70 -37.49 4.00
CA ARG A 299 -3.56 -37.63 2.80
C ARG A 299 -3.26 -36.57 1.74
N SER A 300 -3.05 -35.32 2.15
CA SER A 300 -2.72 -34.23 1.23
C SER A 300 -1.37 -34.42 0.52
N ASP A 301 -0.41 -35.08 1.16
CA ASP A 301 0.89 -35.40 0.55
C ASP A 301 0.79 -36.62 -0.39
N GLY A 302 -0.22 -37.48 -0.20
CA GLY A 302 -0.48 -38.66 -1.04
C GLY A 302 -1.34 -38.41 -2.28
N GLU A 303 -2.23 -37.41 -2.27
CA GLU A 303 -3.12 -37.10 -3.41
C GLU A 303 -2.55 -36.05 -4.40
N GLY A 304 -1.28 -35.69 -4.24
CA GLY A 304 -0.64 -34.53 -4.85
C GLY A 304 -0.06 -34.69 -6.28
N THR A 305 -0.58 -35.57 -7.14
CA THR A 305 -0.42 -35.46 -8.62
C THR A 305 -1.55 -36.19 -9.35
N SER A 306 -2.80 -35.76 -9.16
CA SER A 306 -3.81 -35.95 -10.20
C SER A 306 -3.65 -34.79 -11.18
N GLU A 307 -2.86 -35.04 -12.23
CA GLU A 307 -2.92 -34.26 -13.45
C GLU A 307 -4.39 -34.11 -13.84
N ARG A 308 -4.89 -32.86 -13.83
CA ARG A 308 -6.06 -32.55 -14.65
C ARG A 308 -5.65 -32.87 -16.08
N ARG A 309 -6.07 -34.05 -16.55
CA ARG A 309 -6.21 -34.37 -17.96
C ARG A 309 -6.84 -33.15 -18.62
N ALA A 310 -6.06 -32.55 -19.51
CA ALA A 310 -6.60 -31.79 -20.60
C ALA A 310 -7.35 -32.78 -21.48
N ASP A 311 -8.66 -32.85 -21.28
CA ASP A 311 -9.61 -33.34 -22.27
C ASP A 311 -10.87 -32.49 -22.12
N LEU A 312 -11.24 -31.83 -23.24
CA LEU A 312 -12.29 -30.82 -23.50
C LEU A 312 -11.80 -29.37 -23.54
#